data_AF-A0A4Q5TH00-F1
#
_entry.id   AF-A0A4Q5TH00-F1
#
_cell.length_a   1.000
_cell.length_b   1.000
_cell.length_c   1.000
_cell.angle_alpha   90.00
_cell.angle_beta   90.00
_cell.angle_gamma   90.00
#
_symmetry.space_group_name_H-M   'P 1'
#
loop_
_entity.id
_entity.type
_entity.pdbx_description
1 polymer ?
#
loop_
_entity_poly.entity_id
_entity_poly.type
_entity_poly.pdbx_seq_one_letter_code
_entity_poly.pdbx_strand_id
1 'polypeptide(L)'
;GYTVATLLLVVGALGLLAARDATAVVVYPAAALVGIGYAGAQVFPMAMLPDVAARDARRSGQNRIGVYTGVWTAGETLGLALGPGLFALVLAVGGYISSTGGQDVTQPDSALTAITLGFSLVPAAIIALSLLLLRRYRLDEELHHA
;
A
#
# COMPACT_ATOMS: atom_id res chain seq x y z
N GLY A 1 -12.39 -6.12 -8.37
CA GLY A 1 -11.12 -6.75 -7.97
C GLY A 1 -10.38 -5.93 -6.92
N TYR A 2 -9.93 -4.73 -7.27
CA TYR A 2 -9.09 -3.87 -6.41
C TYR A 2 -9.63 -3.65 -4.99
N THR A 3 -10.92 -3.33 -4.84
CA THR A 3 -11.54 -3.14 -3.51
C THR A 3 -11.38 -4.37 -2.61
N VAL A 4 -11.56 -5.58 -3.15
CA VAL A 4 -11.40 -6.83 -2.38
C VAL A 4 -9.94 -7.00 -1.96
N ALA A 5 -8.99 -6.75 -2.85
CA ALA A 5 -7.57 -6.80 -2.52
C ALA A 5 -7.20 -5.80 -1.41
N THR A 6 -7.69 -4.56 -1.50
CA THR A 6 -7.50 -3.55 -0.45
C THR A 6 -8.11 -3.99 0.87
N LEU A 7 -9.32 -4.57 0.87
CA LEU A 7 -9.95 -5.08 2.09
C LEU A 7 -9.15 -6.22 2.72
N LEU A 8 -8.66 -7.18 1.90
CA LEU A 8 -7.79 -8.26 2.38
C LEU A 8 -6.50 -7.72 3.00
N LEU A 9 -5.90 -6.70 2.37
CA LEU A 9 -4.72 -6.02 2.91
C LEU A 9 -5.02 -5.38 4.26
N VAL A 10 -6.12 -4.62 4.36
CA VAL A 10 -6.52 -3.94 5.61
C VAL A 10 -6.81 -4.95 6.71
N VAL A 11 -7.55 -6.02 6.41
CA VAL A 11 -7.85 -7.09 7.39
C VAL A 11 -6.56 -7.79 7.83
N GLY A 12 -5.67 -8.13 6.91
CA GLY A 12 -4.37 -8.70 7.22
C GLY A 12 -3.53 -7.77 8.10
N ALA A 13 -3.48 -6.48 7.76
CA ALA A 13 -2.75 -5.47 8.54
C ALA A 13 -3.31 -5.30 9.96
N LEU A 14 -4.64 -5.33 10.12
CA LEU A 14 -5.28 -5.34 11.44
C LEU A 14 -4.92 -6.62 12.23
N GLY A 15 -4.86 -7.78 11.56
CA GLY A 15 -4.40 -9.02 12.16
C GLY A 15 -2.94 -8.96 12.64
N LEU A 16 -2.07 -8.25 11.91
CA LEU A 16 -0.68 -8.04 12.30
C LEU A 16 -0.51 -7.12 13.52
N LEU A 17 -1.54 -6.39 13.96
CA LEU A 17 -1.48 -5.65 15.23
C LEU A 17 -1.32 -6.59 16.43
N ALA A 18 -1.82 -7.83 16.32
CA ALA A 18 -1.64 -8.84 17.35
C ALA A 18 -0.25 -9.50 17.33
N ALA A 19 0.64 -9.13 16.40
CA ALA A 19 1.93 -9.81 16.22
C ALA A 19 2.88 -9.70 17.42
N ARG A 20 2.63 -8.78 18.36
CA ARG A 20 3.40 -8.66 19.60
C ARG A 20 3.09 -9.78 20.61
N ASP A 21 1.82 -10.17 20.69
CA ASP A 21 1.31 -11.04 21.78
C ASP A 21 0.76 -12.39 21.26
N ALA A 22 0.50 -12.49 19.95
CA ALA A 22 -0.08 -13.67 19.34
C ALA A 22 0.99 -14.67 18.87
N THR A 23 0.59 -15.95 18.82
CA THR A 23 1.43 -17.01 18.28
C THR A 23 1.59 -16.90 16.77
N ALA A 24 2.61 -17.56 16.24
CA ALA A 24 2.87 -17.64 14.80
C ALA A 24 1.65 -18.12 13.98
N VAL A 25 0.76 -18.92 14.59
CA VAL A 25 -0.49 -19.41 13.99
C VAL A 25 -1.44 -18.27 13.60
N VAL A 26 -1.40 -17.13 14.29
CA VAL A 26 -2.22 -15.94 13.98
C VAL A 26 -1.47 -15.01 13.02
N VAL A 27 -0.17 -14.85 13.22
CA VAL A 27 0.66 -13.89 12.46
C VAL A 27 0.86 -14.34 11.01
N TYR A 28 1.09 -15.64 10.76
CA TYR A 28 1.33 -16.12 9.39
C TYR A 28 0.11 -15.99 8.47
N PRO A 29 -1.12 -16.36 8.86
CA PRO A 29 -2.30 -16.09 8.04
C PRO A 29 -2.53 -14.60 7.81
N ALA A 30 -2.31 -13.75 8.82
CA ALA A 30 -2.43 -12.30 8.66
C ALA A 30 -1.42 -11.76 7.63
N ALA A 31 -0.16 -12.21 7.69
CA ALA A 31 0.86 -11.88 6.71
C ALA A 31 0.50 -12.38 5.30
N ALA A 32 -0.08 -13.58 5.18
CA ALA A 32 -0.55 -14.11 3.90
C ALA A 32 -1.67 -13.24 3.30
N LEU A 33 -2.63 -12.77 4.12
CA LEU A 33 -3.68 -11.86 3.69
C LEU A 33 -3.11 -10.52 3.19
N VAL A 34 -2.13 -9.96 3.90
CA VAL A 34 -1.40 -8.76 3.45
C VAL A 34 -0.74 -9.02 2.10
N GLY A 35 -0.07 -10.16 1.93
CA GLY A 35 0.57 -10.53 0.66
C GLY A 35 -0.41 -10.62 -0.51
N ILE A 36 -1.58 -11.24 -0.30
CA ILE A 36 -2.64 -11.32 -1.33
C ILE A 36 -3.14 -9.92 -1.69
N GLY A 37 -3.41 -9.09 -0.68
CA GLY A 37 -3.88 -7.73 -0.89
C GLY A 37 -2.84 -6.85 -1.58
N TYR A 38 -1.57 -7.01 -1.25
CA TYR A 38 -0.44 -6.32 -1.87
C TYR A 38 -0.29 -6.71 -3.35
N ALA A 39 -0.41 -8.01 -3.66
CA ALA A 39 -0.39 -8.48 -5.05
C ALA A 39 -1.51 -7.83 -5.87
N GLY A 40 -2.73 -7.75 -5.32
CA GLY A 40 -3.82 -7.03 -5.99
C GLY A 40 -3.54 -5.53 -6.13
N ALA A 41 -2.94 -4.90 -5.11
CA ALA A 41 -2.54 -3.49 -5.17
C ALA A 41 -1.53 -3.19 -6.28
N GLN A 42 -0.71 -4.16 -6.67
CA GLN A 42 0.22 -4.04 -7.80
C GLN A 42 -0.44 -4.35 -9.15
N VAL A 43 -1.21 -5.44 -9.24
CA VAL A 43 -1.73 -5.94 -10.52
C VAL A 43 -2.85 -5.06 -11.08
N PHE A 44 -3.82 -4.64 -10.26
CA PHE A 44 -4.98 -3.92 -10.78
C PHE A 44 -4.65 -2.53 -11.33
N PRO A 45 -3.82 -1.68 -10.67
CA PRO A 45 -3.48 -0.38 -11.26
C PRO A 45 -2.70 -0.48 -12.57
N MET A 46 -1.82 -1.49 -12.71
CA MET A 46 -1.12 -1.75 -13.97
C MET A 46 -2.08 -2.12 -15.11
N ALA A 47 -3.18 -2.82 -14.81
CA ALA A 47 -4.24 -3.09 -15.78
C ALA A 47 -5.12 -1.85 -16.07
N MET A 48 -5.44 -1.05 -15.05
CA MET A 48 -6.30 0.14 -15.20
C MET A 48 -5.66 1.26 -16.02
N LEU A 49 -4.33 1.40 -15.98
CA LEU A 49 -3.59 2.48 -16.64
C LEU A 49 -3.80 2.51 -18.17
N PRO A 50 -3.55 1.42 -18.93
CA PRO A 50 -3.81 1.41 -20.37
C PRO A 50 -5.28 1.62 -20.70
N ASP A 51 -6.21 1.12 -19.88
CA ASP A 51 -7.66 1.30 -20.11
C ASP A 51 -8.07 2.78 -20.03
N VAL A 52 -7.54 3.52 -19.06
CA VAL A 52 -7.77 4.96 -18.93
C VAL A 52 -7.17 5.72 -20.11
N ALA A 53 -5.94 5.38 -20.49
CA ALA A 53 -5.28 6.02 -21.62
C ALA A 53 -6.01 5.75 -22.95
N ALA A 54 -6.52 4.53 -23.15
CA ALA A 54 -7.31 4.18 -24.33
C ALA A 54 -8.64 4.95 -24.37
N ARG A 55 -9.32 5.09 -23.22
CA ARG A 55 -10.53 5.90 -23.10
C ARG A 55 -10.26 7.37 -23.39
N ASP A 56 -9.17 7.93 -22.86
CA ASP A 56 -8.76 9.31 -23.12
C ASP A 56 -8.43 9.52 -24.60
N ALA A 57 -7.75 8.56 -25.24
CA ALA A 57 -7.46 8.62 -26.67
C ALA A 57 -8.74 8.62 -27.53
N ARG A 58 -9.74 7.80 -27.17
CA ARG A 58 -11.05 7.80 -27.87
C ARG A 58 -11.80 9.13 -27.75
N ARG A 59 -11.69 9.82 -26.61
CA ARG A 59 -12.40 11.09 -26.35
C ARG A 59 -11.66 12.30 -26.90
N SER A 60 -10.33 12.32 -26.78
CA SER A 60 -9.49 13.46 -27.17
C SER A 60 -8.94 13.35 -28.60
N GLY A 61 -8.99 12.16 -29.21
CA GLY A 61 -8.33 11.86 -30.48
C GLY A 61 -6.81 11.78 -30.40
N GLN A 62 -6.21 11.95 -29.21
CA GLN A 62 -4.76 11.98 -29.01
C GLN A 62 -4.29 10.77 -28.21
N ASN A 63 -3.27 10.07 -28.69
CA ASN A 63 -2.64 9.00 -27.91
C ASN A 63 -1.67 9.60 -26.88
N ARG A 64 -2.06 9.56 -25.61
CA ARG A 64 -1.31 10.10 -24.48
C ARG A 64 -0.80 9.04 -23.52
N ILE A 65 -0.71 7.77 -23.94
CA ILE A 65 -0.27 6.65 -23.09
C ILE A 65 1.05 6.95 -22.36
N GLY A 66 2.00 7.60 -23.03
CA GLY A 66 3.30 7.97 -22.45
C GLY A 66 3.20 8.98 -21.30
N VAL A 67 2.18 9.83 -21.28
CA VAL A 67 1.93 10.77 -20.17
C VAL A 67 1.41 10.00 -18.96
N TYR A 68 0.45 9.08 -19.15
CA TYR A 68 -0.08 8.25 -18.06
C TYR A 68 1.01 7.38 -17.42
N THR A 69 1.83 6.72 -18.25
CA THR A 69 2.96 5.91 -17.73
C THR A 69 4.01 6.78 -17.05
N GLY A 70 4.31 7.97 -17.58
CA GLY A 70 5.22 8.93 -16.94
C GLY A 70 4.75 9.38 -15.55
N VAL A 71 3.47 9.71 -15.41
CA VAL A 71 2.89 10.08 -14.10
C VAL A 71 2.91 8.90 -13.13
N TRP A 72 2.63 7.68 -13.60
CA TRP A 72 2.72 6.47 -12.80
C TRP A 72 4.14 6.25 -12.24
N THR A 73 5.15 6.25 -13.10
CA THR A 73 6.55 6.05 -12.69
C THR A 73 7.03 7.16 -11.75
N ALA A 74 6.62 8.42 -12.00
CA ALA A 74 6.94 9.52 -11.10
C ALA A 74 6.33 9.30 -9.70
N GLY A 75 5.07 8.84 -9.63
CA GLY A 75 4.41 8.50 -8.38
C GLY A 75 5.09 7.36 -7.63
N GLU A 76 5.48 6.31 -8.33
CA GLU A 76 6.23 5.18 -7.75
C GLU A 76 7.57 5.63 -7.17
N THR A 77 8.32 6.45 -7.92
CA THR A 77 9.61 7.00 -7.49
C THR A 77 9.44 7.90 -6.26
N LEU A 78 8.41 8.75 -6.24
CA LEU A 78 8.09 9.56 -5.07
C LEU A 78 7.74 8.69 -3.86
N GLY A 79 6.97 7.62 -4.04
CA GLY A 79 6.65 6.66 -2.99
C GLY A 79 7.90 5.98 -2.42
N LEU A 80 8.81 5.54 -3.28
CA LEU A 80 10.08 4.93 -2.87
C LEU A 80 11.01 5.93 -2.16
N ALA A 81 10.98 7.21 -2.54
CA ALA A 81 11.78 8.24 -1.89
C ALA A 81 11.19 8.65 -0.53
N LEU A 82 9.88 8.84 -0.44
CA LEU A 82 9.20 9.32 0.76
C LEU A 82 8.93 8.21 1.79
N GLY A 83 8.73 6.97 1.33
CA GLY A 83 8.35 5.83 2.16
C GLY A 83 9.30 5.57 3.34
N PRO A 84 10.62 5.44 3.12
CA PRO A 84 11.59 5.28 4.19
C PRO A 84 11.61 6.46 5.16
N GLY A 85 11.46 7.70 4.66
CA GLY A 85 11.40 8.90 5.50
C GLY A 85 10.16 8.93 6.40
N LEU A 86 9.00 8.56 5.86
CA LEU A 86 7.77 8.42 6.63
C LEU A 86 7.89 7.34 7.71
N PHE A 87 8.47 6.18 7.37
CA PHE A 87 8.68 5.12 8.35
C PHE A 87 9.70 5.53 9.42
N ALA A 88 10.79 6.21 9.05
CA ALA A 88 11.75 6.76 9.99
C ALA A 88 11.10 7.77 10.96
N LEU A 89 10.17 8.60 10.48
CA LEU A 89 9.40 9.50 11.34
C LEU A 89 8.54 8.72 12.35
N VAL A 90 7.87 7.66 11.92
CA VAL A 90 7.10 6.78 12.82
C VAL A 90 7.99 6.19 13.90
N LEU A 91 9.18 5.70 13.53
CA LEU A 91 10.16 5.15 14.47
C LEU A 91 10.66 6.23 15.45
N ALA A 92 10.97 7.43 14.96
CA ALA A 92 11.42 8.55 15.79
C ALA A 92 10.37 8.95 16.83
N VAL A 93 9.10 9.05 16.42
CA VAL A 93 7.97 9.31 17.32
C VAL A 93 7.78 8.18 18.34
N GLY A 94 8.01 6.93 17.92
CA GLY A 94 7.99 5.76 18.82
C GLY A 94 9.13 5.71 19.84
N GLY A 95 10.15 6.56 19.71
CA GLY A 95 11.34 6.51 20.55
C GLY A 95 12.26 5.33 20.22
N TYR A 96 12.33 4.93 18.95
CA TYR A 96 13.24 3.88 18.49
C TYR A 96 14.69 4.22 18.84
N ILE A 97 15.36 3.30 19.52
CA ILE A 97 16.76 3.45 19.90
C ILE A 97 17.62 2.68 18.90
N SER A 98 18.44 3.39 18.14
CA SER A 98 19.39 2.75 17.23
C SER A 98 20.54 2.12 18.00
N SER A 99 20.85 0.85 17.73
CA SER A 99 22.06 0.19 18.22
C SER A 99 23.12 0.12 17.12
N THR A 100 24.39 0.29 17.49
CA THR A 100 25.54 0.02 16.63
C THR A 100 26.16 -1.33 17.01
N GLY A 101 26.70 -2.05 16.02
CA GLY A 101 27.07 -3.47 16.13
C GLY A 101 27.78 -3.86 17.43
N GLY A 102 27.22 -4.87 18.12
CA GLY A 102 27.74 -5.44 19.38
C GLY A 102 27.03 -4.96 20.66
N GLN A 103 26.07 -4.04 20.56
CA GLN A 103 25.26 -3.58 21.70
C GLN A 103 23.81 -4.08 21.54
N ASP A 104 23.38 -4.98 22.43
CA ASP A 104 21.97 -5.30 22.57
C ASP A 104 21.27 -4.15 23.30
N VAL A 105 20.41 -3.43 22.58
CA VAL A 105 19.61 -2.34 23.14
C VAL A 105 18.17 -2.83 23.29
N THR A 106 17.67 -2.83 24.52
CA THR A 106 16.26 -3.12 24.79
C THR A 106 15.40 -1.97 24.27
N GLN A 107 14.54 -2.24 23.30
CA GLN A 107 13.64 -1.24 22.76
C GLN A 107 12.49 -0.97 23.74
N PRO A 108 12.08 0.30 23.91
CA PRO A 108 10.91 0.62 24.70
C PRO A 108 9.63 0.09 24.03
N ASP A 109 8.61 -0.18 24.84
CA ASP A 109 7.31 -0.67 24.34
C ASP A 109 6.68 0.26 23.31
N SER A 110 6.92 1.57 23.42
CA SER A 110 6.47 2.57 22.45
C SER A 110 7.12 2.37 21.08
N ALA A 111 8.40 1.99 21.03
CA ALA A 111 9.13 1.77 19.78
C ALA A 111 8.63 0.48 19.10
N LEU A 112 8.42 -0.58 19.87
CA LEU A 112 7.84 -1.83 19.35
C LEU A 112 6.43 -1.59 18.79
N THR A 113 5.59 -0.83 19.49
CA THR A 113 4.27 -0.42 18.99
C THR A 113 4.39 0.40 17.71
N ALA A 114 5.30 1.38 17.65
CA ALA A 114 5.51 2.19 16.46
C ALA A 114 5.97 1.35 15.25
N ILE A 115 6.84 0.35 15.45
CA ILE A 115 7.24 -0.61 14.41
C ILE A 115 6.01 -1.38 13.89
N THR A 116 5.22 -1.95 14.80
CA THR A 116 4.02 -2.71 14.43
C THR A 116 3.03 -1.85 13.64
N LEU A 117 2.69 -0.65 14.15
CA LEU A 117 1.76 0.27 13.48
C LEU A 117 2.31 0.79 12.14
N GLY A 118 3.61 1.12 12.11
CA GLY A 118 4.26 1.66 10.92
C GLY A 118 4.37 0.64 9.78
N PHE A 119 4.58 -0.64 10.09
CA PHE A 119 4.66 -1.68 9.07
C PHE A 119 3.28 -2.20 8.62
N SER A 120 2.26 -2.11 9.50
CA SER A 120 0.92 -2.61 9.21
C SER A 120 -0.06 -1.52 8.77
N LEU A 121 -0.44 -0.62 9.69
CA LEU A 121 -1.51 0.35 9.47
C LEU A 121 -1.12 1.46 8.51
N VAL A 122 0.13 1.92 8.50
CA VAL A 122 0.53 3.02 7.62
C VAL A 122 0.39 2.65 6.14
N PRO A 123 0.96 1.53 5.64
CA PRO A 123 0.71 1.08 4.27
C PRO A 123 -0.77 0.80 4.00
N ALA A 124 -1.48 0.18 4.96
CA ALA A 124 -2.89 -0.12 4.82
C ALA A 124 -3.77 1.12 4.68
N ALA A 125 -3.48 2.18 5.43
CA ALA A 125 -4.19 3.45 5.35
C ALA A 125 -3.95 4.15 4.00
N ILE A 126 -2.70 4.15 3.51
CA ILE A 126 -2.36 4.71 2.20
C ILE A 126 -3.11 3.99 1.07
N ILE A 127 -3.13 2.65 1.10
CA ILE A 127 -3.85 1.83 0.10
C ILE A 127 -5.37 1.96 0.27
N ALA A 128 -5.89 2.10 1.48
CA ALA A 128 -7.32 2.36 1.69
C ALA A 128 -7.74 3.73 1.16
N LEU A 129 -6.89 4.75 1.32
CA LEU A 129 -7.15 6.10 0.81
C LEU A 129 -7.23 6.14 -0.73
N SER A 130 -6.50 5.27 -1.43
CA SER A 130 -6.60 5.17 -2.89
C SER A 130 -8.01 4.78 -3.36
N LEU A 131 -8.78 4.04 -2.55
CA LEU A 131 -10.19 3.71 -2.86
C LEU A 131 -11.06 4.97 -2.93
N LEU A 132 -10.77 6.00 -2.13
CA LEU A 132 -11.50 7.26 -2.20
C LEU A 132 -11.25 7.98 -3.54
N LEU A 133 -10.02 7.91 -4.05
CA LEU A 133 -9.66 8.47 -5.35
C LEU A 133 -10.26 7.64 -6.50
N LEU A 134 -10.28 6.33 -6.36
CA LEU A 134 -10.84 5.38 -7.33
C LEU A 134 -12.36 5.26 -7.27
N ARG A 135 -13.05 5.84 -6.27
CA ARG A 135 -14.53 5.79 -6.18
C ARG A 135 -15.25 6.36 -7.39
N ARG A 136 -14.60 7.26 -8.14
CA ARG A 136 -15.15 7.84 -9.38
C ARG A 136 -14.74 7.09 -10.64
N TYR A 137 -13.94 6.02 -10.50
CA TYR A 137 -13.53 5.16 -11.59
C TYR A 137 -14.68 4.23 -12.00
N ARG A 138 -15.36 4.54 -13.11
CA ARG A 138 -16.51 3.76 -13.64
C ARG A 138 -16.20 3.14 -15.02
N LEU A 139 -14.95 2.80 -15.30
CA LEU A 139 -14.60 2.25 -16.62
C LEU A 139 -15.21 0.86 -16.87
N ASP A 140 -15.30 0.02 -15.83
CA ASP A 140 -15.76 -1.37 -15.96
C ASP A 140 -17.24 -1.47 -16.39
N GLU A 141 -18.07 -0.50 -16.03
CA GLU A 141 -19.50 -0.43 -16.43
C GLU A 141 -19.66 0.01 -17.89
N GLU A 142 -18.79 0.89 -18.40
CA GLU A 142 -18.93 1.41 -19.76
C GLU A 142 -18.36 0.47 -20.83
N LEU A 143 -17.40 -0.41 -20.48
CA LEU A 143 -16.85 -1.42 -21.40
C LEU A 143 -17.75 -2.66 -21.56
N HIS A 144 -18.60 -2.98 -20.59
CA HIS A 144 -19.58 -4.07 -20.72
C HIS A 144 -20.83 -3.68 -21.54
N HIS A 145 -21.04 -2.39 -21.80
CA HIS A 145 -22.20 -1.86 -22.53
C HIS A 145 -21.87 -1.29 -23.92
N ALA A 146 -20.62 -1.43 -24.38
CA ALA A 146 -20.15 -1.05 -25.71
C ALA A 146 -19.79 -2.29 -26.53
#